data_AF-A0A1V6F342-F1
#
_entry.id   AF-A0A1V6F342-F1
#
_cell.length_a   1.000
_cell.length_b   1.000
_cell.length_c   1.000
_cell.angle_alpha   90.00
_cell.angle_beta   90.00
_cell.angle_gamma   90.00
#
_symmetry.space_group_name_H-M   'P 1'
#
loop_
_entity.id
_entity.type
_entity.pdbx_description
1 polymer ?
#
loop_
_entity_poly.entity_id
_entity_poly.type
_entity_poly.pdbx_seq_one_letter_code
_entity_poly.pdbx_strand_id
1 'polypeptide(L)'
;MATAAEAWRSERARIDATTIDESQQRDLATFAWATLDALPHGQATEIDLDNLAVMVNISRLLAERGYGAEGLEAITEGQMAVLAIKQRFERLGHAVATGLELQSLRLAIDIHEQQLAMQPTTREMREVIADMRAAVRDGRVMTSEGDT
;
A
#
# COMPACT_ATOMS: atom_id res chain seq x y z
N MET A 1 -11.12 -27.89 31.43
CA MET A 1 -11.75 -26.71 30.82
C MET A 1 -10.66 -25.70 30.55
N ALA A 2 -10.49 -25.25 29.31
CA ALA A 2 -9.51 -24.19 29.00
C ALA A 2 -9.95 -22.88 29.64
N THR A 3 -9.00 -22.13 30.19
CA THR A 3 -9.26 -20.81 30.78
C THR A 3 -9.62 -19.79 29.69
N ALA A 4 -10.34 -18.72 30.05
CA ALA A 4 -10.69 -17.66 29.09
C ALA A 4 -9.45 -17.05 28.39
N ALA A 5 -8.31 -16.98 29.10
CA ALA A 5 -7.05 -16.52 28.55
C ALA A 5 -6.46 -17.49 27.50
N GLU A 6 -6.62 -18.80 27.68
CA GLU A 6 -6.18 -19.81 26.70
C GLU A 6 -7.08 -19.84 25.47
N ALA A 7 -8.40 -19.69 25.67
CA ALA A 7 -9.35 -19.56 24.57
C ALA A 7 -9.05 -18.33 23.70
N TRP A 8 -8.77 -17.17 24.33
CA TRP A 8 -8.40 -15.95 23.61
C TRP A 8 -7.07 -16.09 22.87
N ARG A 9 -6.05 -16.71 23.49
CA ARG A 9 -4.76 -16.98 22.81
C ARG A 9 -4.92 -17.89 21.61
N SER A 10 -5.73 -18.94 21.74
CA SER A 10 -5.99 -19.88 20.64
C SER A 10 -6.73 -19.20 19.50
N GLU A 11 -7.74 -18.39 19.81
CA GLU A 11 -8.50 -17.64 18.80
C GLU A 11 -7.64 -16.60 18.08
N ARG A 12 -6.80 -15.86 18.83
CA ARG A 12 -5.84 -14.91 18.27
C ARG A 12 -4.87 -15.59 17.31
N ALA A 13 -4.35 -16.76 17.67
CA ALA A 13 -3.46 -17.54 16.82
C ALA A 13 -4.15 -18.04 15.53
N ARG A 14 -5.45 -18.35 15.59
CA ARG A 14 -6.24 -18.70 14.40
C ARG A 14 -6.40 -17.53 13.46
N ILE A 15 -6.78 -16.35 13.98
CA ILE A 15 -6.90 -15.12 13.19
C ILE A 15 -5.54 -14.73 12.59
N ASP A 16 -4.46 -14.85 13.34
CA ASP A 16 -3.13 -14.51 12.86
C ASP A 16 -2.66 -15.41 11.69
N ALA A 17 -3.17 -16.63 11.64
CA ALA A 17 -2.91 -17.58 10.56
C ALA A 17 -3.85 -17.44 9.35
N THR A 18 -4.93 -16.65 9.42
CA THR A 18 -5.81 -16.44 8.26
C THR A 18 -5.11 -15.57 7.22
N THR A 19 -5.37 -15.81 5.95
CA THR A 19 -4.90 -14.99 4.84
C THR A 19 -5.96 -13.97 4.44
N ILE A 20 -5.55 -12.94 3.69
CA ILE A 20 -6.50 -12.00 3.07
C ILE A 20 -7.31 -12.76 2.03
N ASP A 21 -8.63 -12.70 2.11
CA ASP A 21 -9.52 -13.40 1.18
C ASP A 21 -9.65 -12.68 -0.18
N GLU A 22 -10.14 -13.40 -1.19
CA GLU A 22 -10.30 -12.88 -2.55
C GLU A 22 -11.24 -11.67 -2.66
N SER A 23 -12.17 -11.48 -1.73
CA SER A 23 -13.04 -10.30 -1.73
C SER A 23 -12.27 -9.06 -1.28
N GLN A 24 -11.49 -9.19 -0.20
CA GLN A 24 -10.63 -8.13 0.31
C GLN A 24 -9.55 -7.74 -0.71
N GLN A 25 -8.95 -8.73 -1.39
CA GLN A 25 -7.98 -8.47 -2.46
C GLN A 25 -8.61 -7.67 -3.62
N ARG A 26 -9.82 -8.03 -4.05
CA ARG A 26 -10.55 -7.32 -5.12
C ARG A 26 -10.94 -5.91 -4.73
N ASP A 27 -11.35 -5.68 -3.48
CA ASP A 27 -11.71 -4.34 -3.02
C ASP A 27 -10.49 -3.40 -3.02
N LEU A 28 -9.34 -3.90 -2.54
CA LEU A 28 -8.07 -3.15 -2.58
C LEU A 28 -7.62 -2.83 -4.01
N ALA A 29 -7.67 -3.83 -4.90
CA ALA A 29 -7.38 -3.66 -6.31
C ALA A 29 -8.29 -2.60 -6.96
N THR A 30 -9.60 -2.72 -6.76
CA THR A 30 -10.60 -1.81 -7.34
C THR A 30 -10.32 -0.37 -6.95
N PHE A 31 -9.99 -0.13 -5.68
CA PHE A 31 -9.66 1.21 -5.20
C PHE A 31 -8.41 1.79 -5.89
N ALA A 32 -7.33 1.00 -5.99
CA ALA A 32 -6.08 1.43 -6.60
C ALA A 32 -6.26 1.76 -8.09
N TRP A 33 -6.98 0.90 -8.82
CA TRP A 33 -7.29 1.11 -10.23
C TRP A 33 -8.22 2.31 -10.47
N ALA A 34 -9.24 2.50 -9.64
CA ALA A 34 -10.12 3.67 -9.73
C ALA A 34 -9.34 4.97 -9.50
N THR A 35 -8.39 4.98 -8.58
CA THR A 35 -7.52 6.14 -8.36
C THR A 35 -6.64 6.40 -9.58
N LEU A 36 -6.03 5.35 -10.15
CA LEU A 36 -5.19 5.47 -11.34
C LEU A 36 -5.97 6.04 -12.54
N ASP A 37 -7.25 5.67 -12.69
CA ASP A 37 -8.14 6.16 -13.75
C ASP A 37 -8.56 7.63 -13.54
N ALA A 38 -8.67 8.08 -12.29
CA ALA A 38 -9.02 9.47 -11.96
C ALA A 38 -7.87 10.47 -12.18
N LEU A 39 -6.62 10.01 -12.08
CA LEU A 39 -5.41 10.84 -12.17
C LEU A 39 -5.24 11.59 -13.51
N PRO A 40 -5.41 10.97 -14.69
CA PRO A 40 -5.34 11.67 -15.98
C PRO A 40 -6.35 12.82 -16.12
N HIS A 41 -7.45 12.74 -15.38
CA HIS A 41 -8.56 13.70 -15.44
C HIS A 41 -8.48 14.77 -14.35
N GLY A 42 -7.47 14.70 -13.46
CA GLY A 42 -7.35 15.60 -12.32
C GLY A 42 -8.48 15.44 -11.31
N GLN A 43 -9.10 14.25 -11.26
CA GLN A 43 -10.26 13.95 -10.42
C GLN A 43 -9.90 13.21 -9.13
N ALA A 44 -8.65 12.75 -9.00
CA ALA A 44 -8.17 12.12 -7.78
C ALA A 44 -8.18 13.13 -6.62
N THR A 45 -8.72 12.71 -5.48
CA THR A 45 -8.73 13.47 -4.24
C THR A 45 -7.45 13.24 -3.43
N GLU A 46 -7.22 14.07 -2.42
CA GLU A 46 -6.12 13.88 -1.47
C GLU A 46 -6.16 12.50 -0.80
N ILE A 47 -7.36 12.03 -0.43
CA ILE A 47 -7.58 10.70 0.17
C ILE A 47 -7.16 9.60 -0.80
N ASP A 48 -7.43 9.78 -2.10
CA ASP A 48 -7.03 8.80 -3.12
C ASP A 48 -5.51 8.69 -3.24
N LEU A 49 -4.83 9.84 -3.21
CA LEU A 49 -3.37 9.90 -3.24
C LEU A 49 -2.72 9.33 -1.97
N ASP A 50 -3.34 9.55 -0.81
CA ASP A 50 -2.90 8.97 0.46
C ASP A 50 -3.01 7.45 0.47
N ASN A 51 -4.11 6.92 -0.05
CA ASN A 51 -4.30 5.49 -0.14
C ASN A 51 -3.33 4.84 -1.14
N LEU A 52 -3.05 5.50 -2.28
CA LEU A 52 -1.99 5.05 -3.18
C LEU A 52 -0.62 5.07 -2.50
N ALA A 53 -0.31 6.12 -1.73
CA ALA A 53 0.95 6.21 -0.97
C ALA A 53 1.10 5.06 0.03
N VAL A 54 0.04 4.75 0.78
CA VAL A 54 0.00 3.59 1.69
C VAL A 54 0.23 2.29 0.93
N MET A 55 -0.45 2.09 -0.20
CA MET A 55 -0.31 0.89 -1.01
C MET A 55 1.13 0.66 -1.48
N VAL A 56 1.77 1.67 -2.09
CA VAL A 56 3.16 1.52 -2.57
C VAL A 56 4.15 1.32 -1.42
N ASN A 57 3.91 1.93 -0.26
CA ASN A 57 4.74 1.72 0.93
C ASN A 57 4.61 0.29 1.49
N ILE A 58 3.38 -0.23 1.57
CA ILE A 58 3.13 -1.63 1.97
C ILE A 58 3.78 -2.57 0.97
N SER A 59 3.65 -2.31 -0.33
CA SER A 59 4.25 -3.11 -1.39
C SER A 59 5.77 -3.19 -1.26
N ARG A 60 6.43 -2.08 -0.94
CA ARG A 60 7.88 -2.06 -0.69
C ARG A 60 8.27 -2.93 0.50
N LEU A 61 7.55 -2.81 1.62
CA LEU A 61 7.83 -3.57 2.84
C LEU A 61 7.52 -5.07 2.69
N LEU A 62 6.58 -5.43 1.82
CA LEU A 62 6.32 -6.81 1.40
C LEU A 62 7.47 -7.33 0.54
N ALA A 63 7.97 -6.55 -0.42
CA ALA A 63 9.13 -6.90 -1.24
C ALA A 63 10.40 -7.16 -0.39
N GLU A 64 10.65 -6.32 0.63
CA GLU A 64 11.74 -6.53 1.59
C GLU A 64 11.61 -7.83 2.40
N ARG A 65 10.40 -8.37 2.53
CA ARG A 65 10.11 -9.65 3.19
C ARG A 65 10.10 -10.84 2.23
N GLY A 66 10.44 -10.62 0.96
CA GLY A 66 10.52 -11.67 -0.07
C GLY A 66 9.24 -11.84 -0.90
N TYR A 67 8.21 -11.01 -0.69
CA TYR A 67 7.01 -11.01 -1.54
C TYR A 67 7.25 -10.14 -2.78
N GLY A 68 7.62 -10.75 -3.91
CA GLY A 68 7.91 -10.01 -5.16
C GLY A 68 9.14 -9.11 -5.07
N ALA A 69 10.23 -9.60 -4.47
CA ALA A 69 11.46 -8.84 -4.22
C ALA A 69 12.10 -8.27 -5.51
N GLU A 70 11.90 -8.94 -6.65
CA GLU A 70 12.32 -8.51 -7.97
C GLU A 70 11.64 -7.21 -8.44
N GLY A 71 10.47 -6.89 -7.87
CA GLY A 71 9.70 -5.68 -8.20
C GLY A 71 10.14 -4.42 -7.43
N LEU A 72 11.14 -4.51 -6.54
CA LEU A 72 11.49 -3.44 -5.62
C LEU A 72 11.85 -2.11 -6.31
N GLU A 73 12.57 -2.16 -7.43
CA GLU A 73 12.92 -0.97 -8.22
C GLU A 73 11.66 -0.29 -8.76
N ALA A 74 10.77 -1.05 -9.41
CA ALA A 74 9.51 -0.54 -9.94
C ALA A 74 8.57 0.02 -8.85
N ILE A 75 8.52 -0.63 -7.68
CA ILE A 75 7.76 -0.10 -6.53
C ILE A 75 8.33 1.24 -6.08
N THR A 76 9.67 1.37 -6.05
CA THR A 76 10.34 2.61 -5.67
C THR A 76 10.05 3.73 -6.67
N GLU A 77 10.05 3.44 -7.96
CA GLU A 77 9.61 4.38 -8.99
C GLU A 77 8.14 4.81 -8.79
N GLY A 78 7.27 3.87 -8.45
CA GLY A 78 5.88 4.14 -8.09
C GLY A 78 5.77 5.07 -6.87
N GLN A 79 6.58 4.88 -5.83
CA GLN A 79 6.63 5.79 -4.67
C GLN A 79 7.02 7.21 -5.07
N MET A 80 8.06 7.35 -5.90
CA MET A 80 8.50 8.65 -6.40
C MET A 80 7.41 9.34 -7.23
N ALA A 81 6.68 8.57 -8.04
CA ALA A 81 5.56 9.08 -8.82
C ALA A 81 4.41 9.60 -7.93
N VAL A 82 3.99 8.82 -6.92
CA VAL A 82 2.95 9.29 -5.97
C VAL A 82 3.42 10.56 -5.25
N LEU A 83 4.66 10.60 -4.77
CA LEU A 83 5.20 11.78 -4.07
C LEU A 83 5.14 13.03 -4.95
N ALA A 84 5.60 12.92 -6.19
CA ALA A 84 5.59 14.03 -7.14
C ALA A 84 4.16 14.51 -7.45
N ILE A 85 3.19 13.60 -7.55
CA ILE A 85 1.77 13.93 -7.75
C ILE A 85 1.21 14.64 -6.53
N LYS A 86 1.50 14.14 -5.32
CA LYS A 86 1.04 14.73 -4.05
C LYS A 86 1.56 16.13 -3.84
N GLN A 87 2.86 16.35 -4.02
CA GLN A 87 3.46 17.70 -3.95
C GLN A 87 2.83 18.67 -4.95
N ARG A 88 2.43 18.18 -6.14
CA ARG A 88 1.67 19.00 -7.10
C ARG A 88 0.25 19.28 -6.60
N PHE A 89 -0.44 18.29 -6.03
CA PHE A 89 -1.78 18.43 -5.49
C PHE A 89 -1.80 19.45 -4.36
N GLU A 90 -0.90 19.36 -3.39
CA GLU A 90 -0.78 20.29 -2.26
C GLU A 90 -0.58 21.74 -2.73
N ARG A 91 0.23 21.94 -3.78
CA ARG A 91 0.51 23.26 -4.34
C ARG A 91 -0.66 23.85 -5.14
N LEU A 92 -1.43 23.02 -5.84
CA LEU A 92 -2.39 23.46 -6.87
C LEU A 92 -3.86 23.15 -6.52
N GLY A 93 -4.12 22.39 -5.47
CA GLY A 93 -5.44 21.85 -5.10
C GLY A 93 -5.97 20.75 -6.03
N HIS A 94 -5.18 20.34 -7.04
CA HIS A 94 -5.47 19.26 -7.98
C HIS A 94 -4.16 18.79 -8.61
N ALA A 95 -4.11 17.55 -9.09
CA ALA A 95 -2.95 17.05 -9.82
C ALA A 95 -3.36 16.12 -10.96
N VAL A 96 -2.70 16.31 -12.10
CA VAL A 96 -2.75 15.37 -13.22
C VAL A 96 -1.44 14.61 -13.26
N ALA A 97 -1.51 13.28 -13.37
CA ALA A 97 -0.34 12.44 -13.55
C ALA A 97 0.15 12.49 -15.01
N THR A 98 1.46 12.50 -15.18
CA THR A 98 2.12 12.36 -16.49
C THR A 98 2.07 10.91 -16.97
N GLY A 99 2.31 10.69 -18.26
CA GLY A 99 2.35 9.33 -18.81
C GLY A 99 3.41 8.43 -18.18
N LEU A 100 4.55 8.97 -17.73
CA LEU A 100 5.58 8.19 -17.02
C LEU A 100 5.13 7.83 -15.62
N GLU A 101 4.58 8.78 -14.86
CA GLU A 101 4.06 8.51 -13.51
C GLU A 101 2.93 7.47 -13.56
N LEU A 102 2.01 7.57 -14.53
CA LEU A 102 0.96 6.56 -14.72
C LEU A 102 1.53 5.17 -15.00
N GLN A 103 2.60 5.06 -15.79
CA GLN A 103 3.26 3.78 -16.06
C GLN A 103 3.94 3.21 -14.81
N SER A 104 4.64 4.03 -14.03
CA SER A 104 5.26 3.57 -12.78
C SER A 104 4.21 3.13 -11.76
N LEU A 105 3.11 3.88 -11.62
CA LEU A 105 2.01 3.52 -10.72
C LEU A 105 1.31 2.24 -11.18
N ARG A 106 1.06 2.10 -12.48
CA ARG A 106 0.51 0.88 -13.10
C ARG A 106 1.29 -0.35 -12.66
N LEU A 107 2.61 -0.30 -12.85
CA LEU A 107 3.48 -1.42 -12.52
C LEU A 107 3.53 -1.70 -11.02
N ALA A 108 3.54 -0.66 -10.18
CA ALA A 108 3.49 -0.84 -8.73
C ALA A 108 2.17 -1.47 -8.25
N ILE A 109 1.02 -1.11 -8.85
CA ILE A 109 -0.27 -1.74 -8.57
C ILE A 109 -0.26 -3.21 -9.00
N ASP A 110 0.21 -3.51 -10.21
CA ASP A 110 0.30 -4.88 -10.72
C ASP A 110 1.17 -5.76 -9.81
N ILE A 111 2.31 -5.24 -9.33
CA ILE A 111 3.18 -5.95 -8.37
C ILE A 111 2.46 -6.14 -7.03
N HIS A 112 1.75 -5.11 -6.53
CA HIS A 112 1.02 -5.23 -5.28
C HIS A 112 -0.08 -6.31 -5.35
N GLU A 113 -0.82 -6.40 -6.44
CA GLU A 113 -1.80 -7.47 -6.65
C GLU A 113 -1.14 -8.85 -6.64
N GLN A 114 0.01 -9.00 -7.30
CA GLN A 114 0.78 -10.25 -7.28
C GLN A 114 1.23 -10.62 -5.86
N GLN A 115 1.68 -9.63 -5.08
CA GLN A 115 2.05 -9.84 -3.67
C GLN A 115 0.86 -10.30 -2.82
N LEU A 116 -0.32 -9.72 -3.02
CA LEU A 116 -1.53 -10.17 -2.32
C LEU A 116 -1.96 -11.59 -2.74
N ALA A 117 -1.76 -11.94 -4.01
CA ALA A 117 -2.02 -13.28 -4.52
C ALA A 117 -1.04 -14.35 -3.96
N MET A 118 0.11 -13.95 -3.42
CA MET A 118 0.99 -14.83 -2.64
C MET A 118 0.42 -15.17 -1.24
N GLN A 119 -0.76 -14.64 -0.89
CA GLN A 119 -1.52 -14.93 0.32
C GLN A 119 -0.73 -14.71 1.62
N PRO A 120 -0.20 -13.49 1.87
CA PRO A 120 0.40 -13.18 3.15
C PRO A 120 -0.62 -13.37 4.28
N THR A 121 -0.16 -13.85 5.43
CA THR A 121 -1.00 -14.03 6.61
C THR A 121 -1.40 -12.69 7.22
N THR A 122 -2.51 -12.68 7.96
CA THR A 122 -3.01 -11.50 8.67
C THR A 122 -1.97 -10.99 9.67
N ARG A 123 -1.19 -11.89 10.27
CA ARG A 123 -0.06 -11.53 11.11
C ARG A 123 1.02 -10.77 10.34
N GLU A 124 1.48 -11.30 9.22
CA GLU A 124 2.51 -10.66 8.38
C GLU A 124 2.05 -9.29 7.88
N MET A 125 0.80 -9.18 7.42
CA MET A 125 0.23 -7.90 6.98
C MET A 125 0.16 -6.89 8.14
N ARG A 126 -0.18 -7.34 9.35
CA ARG A 126 -0.18 -6.46 10.54
C ARG A 126 1.23 -6.01 10.92
N GLU A 127 2.22 -6.91 10.83
CA GLU A 127 3.63 -6.59 11.03
C GLU A 127 4.11 -5.56 10.00
N VAL A 128 3.76 -5.73 8.72
CA VAL A 128 4.05 -4.76 7.66
C VAL A 128 3.41 -3.39 7.95
N ILE A 129 2.14 -3.34 8.36
CA ILE A 129 1.46 -2.08 8.71
C ILE A 129 2.09 -1.42 9.93
N ALA A 130 2.51 -2.20 10.93
CA ALA A 130 3.21 -1.69 12.10
C ALA A 130 4.58 -1.08 11.71
N ASP A 131 5.31 -1.76 10.84
CA ASP A 131 6.60 -1.30 10.33
C ASP A 131 6.45 -0.06 9.45
N MET A 132 5.41 0.01 8.62
CA MET A 132 5.08 1.21 7.85
C MET A 132 4.88 2.40 8.79
N ARG A 133 4.06 2.24 9.84
CA ARG A 133 3.85 3.30 10.84
C ARG A 133 5.14 3.70 11.56
N ALA A 134 6.06 2.76 11.78
CA ALA A 134 7.37 3.08 12.35
C ALA A 134 8.25 3.83 11.35
N ALA A 135 8.32 3.38 10.11
CA ALA A 135 9.08 4.01 9.05
C ALA A 135 8.60 5.42 8.73
N VAL A 136 7.28 5.67 8.84
CA VAL A 136 6.67 7.01 8.76
C VAL A 136 7.26 7.93 9.83
N ARG A 137 7.31 7.49 11.09
CA ARG A 137 7.92 8.30 12.19
C ARG A 137 9.41 8.56 11.98
N ASP A 138 10.10 7.62 11.33
CA ASP A 138 11.54 7.69 11.09
C ASP A 138 11.89 8.42 9.77
N GLY A 139 10.90 8.86 8.98
CA GLY A 139 11.11 9.50 7.67
C GLY A 139 11.64 8.57 6.57
N ARG A 140 11.46 7.25 6.70
CA ARG A 140 11.98 6.22 5.76
C ARG A 140 10.98 5.80 4.67
N VAL A 141 9.72 6.21 4.79
CA VAL A 141 8.67 5.99 3.78
C VAL A 141 7.89 7.29 3.59
N MET A 142 7.27 7.45 2.43
CA MET A 142 6.47 8.63 2.09
C MET A 142 5.23 8.75 2.99
N THR A 143 4.94 9.97 3.44
CA THR A 143 3.77 10.33 4.26
C THR A 143 2.94 11.41 3.58
N SER A 144 1.69 11.61 4.02
CA SER A 144 0.91 12.83 3.74
C SER A 144 1.36 14.03 4.58
N GLU A 145 2.11 13.77 5.64
CA GLU A 145 2.64 14.79 6.54
C GLU A 145 4.17 14.77 6.46
N GLY A 146 4.76 15.60 5.59
CA GLY A 146 6.23 15.78 5.61
C GLY A 146 6.87 16.19 4.30
N ASP A 147 6.64 17.42 3.87
CA ASP A 147 7.64 18.27 3.18
C ASP A 147 7.31 19.75 3.48
N THR A 148 7.58 20.16 4.72
CA THR A 148 7.73 21.58 5.12
C THR A 148 9.02 21.78 5.88
#